data_AF-A0A517Y626-F1
#
_entry.id   AF-A0A517Y626-F1
#
_cell.length_a   1.000
_cell.length_b   1.000
_cell.length_c   1.000
_cell.angle_alpha   90.00
_cell.angle_beta   90.00
_cell.angle_gamma   90.00
#
_symmetry.space_group_name_H-M   'P 1'
#
loop_
_entity.id
_entity.type
_entity.pdbx_description
1 polymer ?
#
loop_
_entity_poly.entity_id
_entity_poly.type
_entity_poly.pdbx_seq_one_letter_code
_entity_poly.pdbx_strand_id
1 'polypeptide(L)' 'MEAHQLQQRHWYWIRRKDGSLAPYVFHQTRHDHEGKLVADFFVGSFLVPFGLNQIEGEANMPTFAKEK' A
#
# COMPACT_ATOMS: atom_id res chain seq x y z
N MET A 1 -4.66 -7.45 -6.36
CA MET A 1 -5.73 -6.90 -5.50
C MET A 1 -6.52 -5.89 -6.31
N GLU A 2 -7.83 -5.78 -6.08
CA GLU A 2 -8.68 -4.83 -6.81
C GLU A 2 -8.77 -3.48 -6.12
N ALA A 3 -8.88 -2.39 -6.90
CA ALA A 3 -8.88 -1.03 -6.36
C ALA A 3 -10.00 -0.76 -5.33
N HIS A 4 -11.17 -1.38 -5.49
CA HIS A 4 -12.30 -1.21 -4.57
C HIS A 4 -12.09 -1.88 -3.20
N GLN A 5 -11.04 -2.70 -3.05
CA GLN A 5 -10.68 -3.37 -1.79
C GLN A 5 -9.71 -2.51 -0.96
N LEU A 6 -9.15 -1.44 -1.53
CA LEU A 6 -8.23 -0.55 -0.84
C LEU A 6 -8.97 0.47 0.02
N GLN A 7 -8.62 0.54 1.29
CA GLN A 7 -9.19 1.42 2.29
C GLN A 7 -8.18 2.49 2.69
N GLN A 8 -8.57 3.76 2.59
CA GLN A 8 -7.68 4.87 2.92
C GLN A 8 -7.15 4.75 4.36
N ARG A 9 -5.88 5.09 4.55
CA ARG A 9 -5.17 5.03 5.84
C ARG A 9 -4.99 3.61 6.41
N HIS A 10 -5.31 2.56 5.67
CA HIS A 10 -4.95 1.18 6.02
C HIS A 10 -3.55 0.83 5.52
N TRP A 11 -2.93 -0.14 6.20
CA TRP A 11 -1.60 -0.64 5.86
C TRP A 11 -1.71 -1.83 4.93
N TYR A 12 -0.84 -1.89 3.93
CA TYR A 12 -0.77 -2.99 2.98
C TYR A 12 0.67 -3.43 2.73
N TRP A 13 0.86 -4.73 2.49
CA TRP A 13 2.14 -5.29 2.07
C TRP A 13 2.37 -5.00 0.60
N ILE A 14 3.44 -4.25 0.30
CA ILE A 14 3.85 -3.89 -1.04
C ILE A 14 5.12 -4.63 -1.42
N ARG A 15 5.08 -5.34 -2.55
CA ARG A 15 6.26 -5.96 -3.17
C ARG A 15 7.04 -4.93 -3.97
N ARG A 16 8.25 -4.64 -3.50
CA ARG A 16 9.19 -3.71 -4.10
C ARG A 16 9.94 -4.36 -5.27
N LYS A 17 10.61 -3.53 -6.08
CA LYS A 17 11.34 -4.00 -7.28
C LYS A 17 12.49 -4.96 -6.97
N ASP A 18 13.05 -4.88 -5.77
CA ASP A 18 14.08 -5.81 -5.27
C ASP A 18 13.51 -7.15 -4.76
N GLY A 19 12.19 -7.34 -4.86
CA GLY A 19 11.47 -8.52 -4.37
C GLY A 19 11.12 -8.48 -2.88
N SER A 20 11.61 -7.51 -2.13
CA SER A 20 11.29 -7.36 -0.70
C SER A 20 9.84 -6.92 -0.49
N LEU A 21 9.30 -7.27 0.69
CA LEU A 21 7.99 -6.82 1.15
C LEU A 21 8.15 -5.73 2.20
N ALA A 22 7.42 -4.64 2.02
CA ALA A 22 7.38 -3.54 2.98
C ALA A 22 5.93 -3.10 3.23
N PRO A 23 5.57 -2.76 4.48
CA PRO A 23 4.23 -2.28 4.79
C PRO A 23 4.18 -0.77 4.52
N TYR A 24 3.18 -0.32 3.75
CA TYR A 24 2.93 1.10 3.52
C TYR A 24 1.47 1.45 3.72
N VAL A 25 1.22 2.71 4.09
CA VAL A 25 -0.14 3.23 4.29
C VAL A 25 -0.72 3.67 2.96
N PHE A 26 -1.90 3.14 2.61
CA PHE A 26 -2.60 3.53 1.39
C PHE A 26 -3.19 4.94 1.51
N HIS A 27 -3.01 5.74 0.46
CA HIS A 27 -3.58 7.08 0.37
C HIS A 27 -4.81 7.12 -0.54
N GLN A 28 -4.65 6.80 -1.84
CA GLN A 28 -5.71 6.85 -2.84
C GLN A 28 -5.30 6.10 -4.11
N THR A 29 -6.26 5.80 -4.98
CA THR A 29 -5.99 5.38 -6.35
C THR A 29 -6.04 6.57 -7.30
N ARG A 30 -5.23 6.54 -8.36
CA ARG A 30 -5.28 7.53 -9.44
C ARG A 30 -4.82 6.91 -10.75
N HIS A 31 -5.05 7.60 -11.85
CA HIS A 31 -4.43 7.27 -13.14
C HIS A 31 -3.08 7.97 -13.26
N ASP A 32 -2.06 7.27 -13.73
CA ASP A 32 -0.76 7.84 -14.04
C ASP A 32 -0.76 8.54 -15.42
N HIS A 33 0.41 9.03 -15.86
CA HIS A 33 0.58 9.73 -17.14
C HIS A 33 0.30 8.84 -18.37
N GLU A 34 0.34 7.51 -18.21
CA GLU A 34 0.04 6.53 -19.27
C GLU A 34 -1.44 6.08 -19.22
N GLY A 35 -2.24 6.65 -18.30
CA GLY A 35 -3.64 6.29 -18.11
C GLY A 35 -3.83 4.96 -17.36
N LYS A 36 -2.77 4.42 -16.74
CA LYS A 36 -2.85 3.19 -15.96
C LYS A 36 -3.30 3.49 -14.53
N LEU A 37 -4.20 2.67 -14.00
CA LEU A 37 -4.64 2.76 -12.62
C LEU A 37 -3.51 2.32 -11.66
N VAL A 38 -3.12 3.20 -10.76
CA VAL A 38 -2.11 2.99 -9.72
C VAL A 38 -2.67 3.35 -8.35
N ALA A 39 -2.00 2.88 -7.30
CA ALA A 39 -2.31 3.19 -5.91
C ALA A 39 -1.15 3.97 -5.29
N ASP A 40 -1.43 5.16 -4.76
CA ASP A 40 -0.44 5.96 -4.04
C ASP A 40 -0.35 5.52 -2.58
N PHE A 41 0.88 5.34 -2.10
CA PHE A 41 1.18 4.95 -0.73
C PHE A 41 2.16 5.93 -0.07
N PHE A 42 2.03 6.11 1.24
CA PHE A 42 3.01 6.87 2.02
C PHE A 42 4.26 6.03 2.27
N VAL A 43 5.39 6.48 1.71
CA VAL A 43 6.74 5.94 1.96
C VAL A 43 7.55 7.03 2.65
N GLY A 44 7.66 6.94 3.98
CA GLY A 44 8.15 8.05 4.79
C GLY A 44 7.24 9.26 4.65
N SER A 45 7.78 10.39 4.18
CA SER A 45 7.04 11.64 3.96
C SER A 45 6.54 11.83 2.52
N PHE A 46 6.76 10.86 1.62
CA PHE A 46 6.47 10.99 0.20
C PHE A 46 5.32 10.08 -0.24
N LEU A 47 4.58 10.51 -1.26
CA LEU A 47 3.64 9.66 -1.97
C LEU A 47 4.35 8.94 -3.11
N VAL A 48 4.29 7.61 -3.10
CA VAL A 48 4.90 6.77 -4.12
C VAL A 48 3.81 5.92 -4.77
N PRO A 49 3.66 5.97 -6.12
CA PRO A 49 2.70 5.14 -6.83
C PRO A 49 3.23 3.70 -6.94
N PHE A 50 2.34 2.74 -6.70
CA PHE A 50 2.56 1.32 -6.92
C PHE A 50 1.46 0.73 -7.80
N GLY A 51 1.82 -0.25 -8.64
CA GLY A 51 0.82 -1.01 -9.39
C GLY A 51 -0.05 -1.85 -8.46
N LEU A 52 -1.33 -2.04 -8.81
CA LEU A 52 -2.25 -2.88 -8.03
C LEU A 52 -1.80 -4.34 -7.91
N ASN A 53 -0.95 -4.80 -8.83
CA ASN A 53 -0.32 -6.11 -8.82
C ASN A 53 0.86 -6.23 -7.82
N GLN A 54 1.35 -5.12 -7.28
CA GLN A 54 2.39 -5.11 -6.25
C GLN A 54 1.82 -5.21 -4.84
N ILE A 55 0.49 -5.14 -4.70
CA ILE A 55 -0.19 -5.16 -3.41
C ILE A 55 -0.55 -6.61 -3.09
N GLU A 56 0.16 -7.19 -2.12
CA GLU A 56 0.04 -8.61 -1.76
C GLU A 56 -1.13 -8.87 -0.81
N GLY A 57 -1.52 -7.86 -0.02
CA GLY A 57 -2.62 -7.96 0.93
C GLY A 57 -2.53 -6.90 2.03
N GLU A 58 -3.50 -6.93 2.93
CA GLU A 58 -3.52 -6.07 4.11
C GLU A 58 -2.38 -6.42 5.07
N ALA A 59 -1.71 -5.39 5.57
CA ALA A 59 -0.69 -5.52 6.60
C ALA A 59 -1.31 -5.19 7.95
N ASN A 60 -1.64 -6.23 8.72
CA ASN A 60 -2.01 -6.06 10.11
C ASN A 60 -0.76 -5.82 10.93
N MET A 61 -0.52 -4.56 11.34
CA MET A 61 0.52 -4.28 12.32
C MET A 61 0.13 -4.97 13.63
N PRO A 62 1.05 -5.70 14.28
CA PRO A 62 0.79 -6.21 15.61
C PRO A 62 0.51 -5.00 16.50
N THR A 63 -0.73 -4.90 17.00
CA THR A 63 -0.97 -4.06 18.15
C THR A 63 -0.14 -4.67 19.26
N PHE A 64 0.81 -3.91 19.81
CA PHE A 64 1.39 -4.27 21.10
C PHE A 64 0.21 -4.24 22.07
N ALA A 65 -0.44 -5.39 22.25
CA ALA A 65 -1.33 -5.60 23.36
C ALA A 65 -0.49 -5.25 24.59
N LYS A 66 -0.84 -4.14 25.24
CA LYS A 66 -0.38 -3.92 26.60
C LYS A 66 -0.98 -5.07 27.39
N GLU A 67 -0.22 -6.16 27.55
CA GLU A 67 -0.45 -7.13 28.59
C GLU A 67 -0.53 -6.30 29.89
N LYS A 68 -1.74 -6.23 30.44
CA LYS A 68 -2.02 -5.62 31.74
C LYS A 68 -1.93 -6.69 32.80
#